data_AF-A0A4X1TUX3-F1
#
_entry.id   AF-A0A4X1TUX3-F1
#
_cell.length_a   1.000
_cell.length_b   1.000
_cell.length_c   1.000
_cell.angle_alpha   90.00
_cell.angle_beta   90.00
_cell.angle_gamma   90.00
#
_symmetry.space_group_name_H-M   'P 1'
#
loop_
_entity.id
_entity.type
_entity.pdbx_description
1 polymer ?
#
loop_
_entity_poly.entity_id
_entity_poly.type
_entity_poly.pdbx_seq_one_letter_code
_entity_poly.pdbx_strand_id
1 'polypeptide(L)'
;MAMGNQHPSISRLQEIQKEVKSIEQQVTAFSGLSDDKTYKKLERILTKQLFEIDSVDTEGKGDIQQARKRAAQETERLLKELEQNANHPHRLEIQHIFQEAQSLVKEKIVPFHSGGSCVTEEFEEGIQDVILRLTRVKTGGRTSLRKARYHTLTKVCAVQEIIEDCGRKPPSLPLSADAHPSVAKINSVMCDVNRARGTLIALLMGVSSDETCRHLSCVLSGLMADLDALDVCGHTEIRNYRKEVVEDINKLLKYLDLEEEADTTYAFDLGQNHSILKIEKVLTRVREIKNELLRAQNPAELYLSSKTELQGLIGQLDEVSLEKNPCIREARRRAVVEVQTLITYVDLREALEKRRALASAEHPSLAAVWTILGHLSEIQEEVLAFDGNRTDKNYIRLEELLTKQLLALDAVDPQGEEKCKAARKQAVKLAQNILSYLDQKSDEWEY
;
A
#
# COMPACT_ATOMS: atom_id res chain seq x y z
N MET A 1 -6.64 11.35 60.20
CA MET A 1 -7.96 10.78 59.91
C MET A 1 -8.85 11.89 59.37
N ALA A 2 -9.19 11.82 58.09
CA ALA A 2 -10.41 12.38 57.49
C ALA A 2 -10.53 11.69 56.13
N MET A 3 -11.03 10.45 56.11
CA MET A 3 -11.57 9.88 54.88
C MET A 3 -12.82 10.70 54.57
N GLY A 4 -12.63 11.84 53.91
CA GLY A 4 -13.71 12.74 53.55
C GLY A 4 -14.63 12.02 52.58
N ASN A 5 -15.90 11.84 52.97
CA ASN A 5 -16.94 11.35 52.08
C ASN A 5 -16.95 12.21 50.82
N GLN A 6 -16.54 11.61 49.70
CA GLN A 6 -16.56 12.25 48.40
C GLN A 6 -18.01 12.53 48.00
N HIS A 7 -18.29 13.74 47.50
CA HIS A 7 -19.64 14.15 47.15
C HIS A 7 -20.26 13.18 46.11
N PRO A 8 -21.52 12.72 46.29
CA PRO A 8 -22.15 11.78 45.36
C PRO A 8 -22.08 12.22 43.89
N SER A 9 -22.36 13.49 43.60
CA SER A 9 -22.22 14.08 42.26
C SER A 9 -20.80 14.02 41.69
N ILE A 10 -19.77 14.21 42.52
CA ILE A 10 -18.37 14.11 42.09
C ILE A 10 -18.02 12.65 41.79
N SER A 11 -18.43 11.71 42.64
CA SER A 11 -18.23 10.29 42.41
C SER A 11 -18.90 9.84 41.10
N ARG A 12 -20.14 10.29 40.86
CA ARG A 12 -20.87 10.01 39.62
C ARG A 12 -20.18 10.57 38.37
N LEU A 13 -19.70 11.82 38.43
CA LEU A 13 -18.94 12.42 37.33
C LEU A 13 -17.63 11.67 37.06
N GLN A 14 -16.97 11.15 38.09
CA GLN A 14 -15.75 10.35 37.93
C GLN A 14 -16.03 8.98 37.31
N GLU A 15 -17.14 8.34 37.65
CA GLU A 15 -17.58 7.11 36.98
C GLU A 15 -17.82 7.34 35.49
N ILE A 16 -18.59 8.38 35.15
CA ILE A 16 -18.85 8.76 33.76
C ILE A 16 -17.53 9.06 33.03
N GLN A 17 -16.62 9.82 33.65
CA GLN A 17 -15.31 10.11 33.05
C GLN A 17 -14.47 8.84 32.82
N LYS A 18 -14.55 7.83 33.69
CA LYS A 18 -13.88 6.54 33.45
C LYS A 18 -14.47 5.81 32.25
N GLU A 19 -15.80 5.82 32.11
CA GLU A 19 -16.48 5.24 30.95
C GLU A 19 -16.09 5.97 29.66
N VAL A 20 -16.11 7.31 29.66
CA VAL A 20 -15.69 8.16 28.54
C VAL A 20 -14.22 7.91 28.17
N LYS A 21 -13.34 7.77 29.17
CA LYS A 21 -11.92 7.45 28.94
C LYS A 21 -11.73 6.07 28.32
N SER A 22 -12.57 5.08 28.68
CA SER A 22 -12.49 3.73 28.12
C SER A 22 -12.84 3.65 26.63
N ILE A 23 -13.65 4.59 26.12
CA ILE A 23 -14.07 4.64 24.71
C ILE A 23 -13.25 5.62 23.87
N GLU A 24 -12.46 6.50 24.49
CA GLU A 24 -11.59 7.46 23.79
C GLU A 24 -10.68 6.76 22.77
N GLN A 25 -10.01 5.67 23.14
CA GLN A 25 -9.15 4.93 22.20
C GLN A 25 -9.94 4.36 21.02
N GLN A 26 -11.20 3.94 21.23
CA GLN A 26 -12.06 3.45 20.16
C GLN A 26 -12.49 4.57 19.21
N VAL A 27 -12.69 5.79 19.72
CA VAL A 27 -12.99 6.99 18.92
C VAL A 27 -11.76 7.43 18.11
N THR A 28 -10.59 7.51 18.74
CA THR A 28 -9.34 7.92 18.07
C THR A 28 -8.91 6.91 17.01
N ALA A 29 -9.15 5.61 17.24
CA ALA A 29 -8.87 4.54 16.28
C ALA A 29 -10.03 4.27 15.32
N PHE A 30 -11.14 5.01 15.40
CA PHE A 30 -12.29 4.81 14.53
C PHE A 30 -11.93 5.16 13.08
N SER A 31 -11.97 4.16 12.19
CA SER A 31 -11.62 4.28 10.77
C SER A 31 -12.81 4.08 9.83
N GLY A 32 -14.02 4.05 10.36
CA GLY A 32 -15.25 3.81 9.60
C GLY A 32 -15.86 5.07 8.96
N LEU A 33 -17.03 4.93 8.37
CA LEU A 33 -17.88 6.02 7.88
C LEU A 33 -19.03 6.33 8.86
N SER A 34 -19.76 7.41 8.59
CA SER A 34 -20.85 7.88 9.47
C SER A 34 -22.09 6.98 9.48
N ASP A 35 -22.25 6.11 8.48
CA ASP A 35 -23.29 5.11 8.33
C ASP A 35 -22.93 3.75 8.98
N ASP A 36 -21.67 3.59 9.42
CA ASP A 36 -21.23 2.35 10.04
C ASP A 36 -21.94 2.10 11.38
N LYS A 37 -22.25 0.82 11.63
CA LYS A 37 -22.86 0.39 12.92
C LYS A 37 -22.00 0.75 14.12
N THR A 38 -20.68 0.69 13.97
CA THR A 38 -19.69 1.05 14.99
C THR A 38 -19.72 2.55 15.28
N TYR A 39 -19.82 3.41 14.26
CA TYR A 39 -20.03 4.84 14.42
C TYR A 39 -21.28 5.12 15.25
N LYS A 40 -22.43 4.58 14.83
CA LYS A 40 -23.71 4.76 15.52
C LYS A 40 -23.69 4.26 16.96
N LYS A 41 -22.97 3.17 17.22
CA LYS A 41 -22.76 2.66 18.59
C LYS A 41 -21.95 3.65 19.44
N LEU A 42 -20.81 4.13 18.95
CA LEU A 42 -19.95 5.08 19.68
C LEU A 42 -20.66 6.41 19.92
N GLU A 43 -21.31 6.95 18.89
CA GLU A 43 -22.12 8.18 18.95
C GLU A 43 -23.22 8.06 20.01
N ARG A 44 -23.95 6.93 20.03
CA ARG A 44 -25.00 6.68 21.03
C ARG A 44 -24.44 6.59 22.46
N ILE A 45 -23.29 5.95 22.65
CA ILE A 45 -22.66 5.85 23.97
C ILE A 45 -22.27 7.26 24.45
N LEU A 46 -21.53 8.03 23.64
CA LEU A 46 -21.09 9.38 24.00
C LEU A 46 -22.27 10.33 24.25
N THR A 47 -23.29 10.29 23.41
CA THR A 47 -24.52 11.10 23.58
C THR A 47 -25.24 10.73 24.88
N LYS A 48 -25.29 9.44 25.23
CA LYS A 48 -25.83 9.00 26.53
C LYS A 48 -25.00 9.56 27.69
N GLN A 49 -23.66 9.53 27.60
CA GLN A 49 -22.81 10.09 28.65
C GLN A 49 -23.01 11.61 28.81
N LEU A 50 -23.23 12.35 27.73
CA LEU A 50 -23.58 13.78 27.82
C LEU A 50 -24.87 14.02 28.59
N PHE A 51 -25.94 13.27 28.28
CA PHE A 51 -27.19 13.37 29.02
C PHE A 51 -27.03 13.04 30.52
N GLU A 52 -26.25 12.01 30.84
CA GLU A 52 -25.94 11.65 32.23
C GLU A 52 -25.16 12.78 32.94
N ILE A 53 -24.17 13.38 32.29
CA ILE A 53 -23.42 14.53 32.82
C ILE A 53 -24.35 15.72 33.09
N ASP A 54 -25.25 16.04 32.16
CA ASP A 54 -26.20 17.16 32.28
C ASP A 54 -27.20 16.95 33.42
N SER A 55 -27.58 15.69 33.68
CA SER A 55 -28.47 15.31 34.78
C SER A 55 -27.85 15.39 36.18
N VAL A 56 -26.52 15.55 36.29
CA VAL A 56 -25.84 15.66 37.58
C VAL A 56 -26.19 16.99 38.25
N ASP A 57 -26.84 16.89 39.42
CA ASP A 57 -27.09 18.06 40.26
C ASP A 57 -25.78 18.58 40.87
N THR A 58 -25.60 19.89 40.74
CA THR A 58 -24.42 20.61 41.21
C THR A 58 -24.66 21.32 42.53
N GLU A 59 -25.91 21.47 42.98
CA GLU A 59 -26.28 22.18 44.21
C GLU A 59 -25.68 23.61 44.31
N GLY A 60 -25.36 24.23 43.17
CA GLY A 60 -24.66 25.52 43.12
C GLY A 60 -23.18 25.47 43.56
N LYS A 61 -22.61 24.30 43.83
CA LYS A 61 -21.22 24.11 44.25
C LYS A 61 -20.28 24.27 43.04
N GLY A 62 -19.42 25.28 43.08
CA GLY A 62 -18.57 25.67 41.95
C GLY A 62 -17.58 24.59 41.50
N ASP A 63 -17.06 23.78 42.42
CA ASP A 63 -16.20 22.63 42.15
C ASP A 63 -16.93 21.54 41.34
N ILE A 64 -18.18 21.23 41.71
CA ILE A 64 -19.02 20.26 40.97
C ILE A 64 -19.42 20.81 39.60
N GLN A 65 -19.78 22.09 39.52
CA GLN A 65 -20.06 22.75 38.23
C GLN A 65 -18.87 22.70 37.28
N GLN A 66 -17.66 22.96 37.80
CA GLN A 66 -16.44 22.89 37.01
C GLN A 66 -16.09 21.45 36.60
N ALA A 67 -16.33 20.46 37.47
CA ALA A 67 -16.15 19.05 37.14
C ALA A 67 -17.12 18.60 36.03
N ARG A 68 -18.41 18.98 36.15
CA ARG A 68 -19.43 18.72 35.14
C ARG A 68 -19.08 19.35 33.80
N LYS A 69 -18.69 20.63 33.81
CA LYS A 69 -18.26 21.35 32.59
C LYS A 69 -17.09 20.66 31.90
N ARG A 70 -16.07 20.22 32.66
CA ARG A 70 -14.92 19.48 32.12
C ARG A 70 -15.33 18.14 31.52
N ALA A 71 -16.19 17.39 32.20
CA ALA A 71 -16.70 16.10 31.69
C ALA A 71 -17.50 16.27 30.39
N ALA A 72 -18.36 17.29 30.31
CA ALA A 72 -19.14 17.60 29.12
C ALA A 72 -18.23 17.98 27.95
N GLN A 73 -17.29 18.91 28.18
CA GLN A 73 -16.32 19.34 27.16
C GLN A 73 -15.48 18.18 26.61
N GLU A 74 -15.06 17.25 27.46
CA GLU A 74 -14.31 16.06 27.01
C GLU A 74 -15.17 15.15 26.14
N THR A 75 -16.40 14.87 26.56
CA THR A 75 -17.32 14.02 25.80
C THR A 75 -17.72 14.65 24.47
N GLU A 76 -17.97 15.97 24.44
CA GLU A 76 -18.21 16.73 23.20
C GLU A 76 -16.99 16.73 22.27
N ARG A 77 -15.77 16.82 22.83
CA ARG A 77 -14.53 16.72 22.05
C ARG A 77 -14.45 15.37 21.34
N LEU A 78 -14.76 14.27 22.02
CA LEU A 78 -14.76 12.93 21.42
C LEU A 78 -15.85 12.76 20.36
N LEU A 79 -17.05 13.33 20.55
CA LEU A 79 -18.08 13.31 19.49
C LEU A 79 -17.61 14.04 18.23
N LYS A 80 -17.00 15.22 18.40
CA LYS A 80 -16.42 15.98 17.27
C LYS A 80 -15.29 15.21 16.60
N GLU A 81 -14.43 14.55 17.38
CA GLU A 81 -13.35 13.73 16.85
C GLU A 81 -13.89 12.53 16.06
N LEU A 82 -14.92 11.85 16.56
CA LEU A 82 -15.60 10.75 15.88
C LEU A 82 -16.19 11.19 14.53
N GLU A 83 -16.90 12.33 14.52
CA GLU A 83 -17.47 12.93 13.32
C GLU A 83 -16.38 13.34 12.31
N GLN A 84 -15.30 13.96 12.79
CA GLN A 84 -14.16 14.33 11.95
C GLN A 84 -13.45 13.11 11.36
N ASN A 85 -13.33 12.02 12.12
CA ASN A 85 -12.74 10.77 11.62
C ASN A 85 -13.60 10.16 10.51
N ALA A 86 -14.92 10.14 10.68
CA ALA A 86 -15.86 9.60 9.70
C ALA A 86 -15.94 10.42 8.40
N ASN A 87 -15.85 11.75 8.52
CA ASN A 87 -16.07 12.69 7.42
C ASN A 87 -14.79 13.35 6.89
N HIS A 88 -13.61 12.85 7.26
CA HIS A 88 -12.34 13.41 6.83
C HIS A 88 -12.20 13.33 5.29
N PRO A 89 -11.71 14.38 4.59
CA PRO A 89 -11.54 14.34 3.14
C PRO A 89 -10.76 13.11 2.63
N HIS A 90 -9.60 12.82 3.23
CA HIS A 90 -8.82 11.62 2.88
C HIS A 90 -9.51 10.30 3.28
N ARG A 91 -10.41 10.28 4.27
CA ARG A 91 -11.22 9.09 4.59
C ARG A 91 -12.23 8.80 3.47
N LEU A 92 -12.85 9.86 2.96
CA LEU A 92 -13.78 9.78 1.83
C LEU A 92 -13.03 9.43 0.53
N GLU A 93 -11.82 9.94 0.34
CA GLU A 93 -10.95 9.57 -0.77
C GLU A 93 -10.60 8.08 -0.76
N ILE A 94 -10.19 7.52 0.39
CA ILE A 94 -9.97 6.07 0.54
C ILE A 94 -11.23 5.28 0.20
N GLN A 95 -12.40 5.75 0.64
CA GLN A 95 -13.67 5.11 0.31
C GLN A 95 -13.95 5.13 -1.19
N HIS A 96 -13.74 6.27 -1.84
CA HIS A 96 -13.98 6.44 -3.27
C HIS A 96 -13.09 5.50 -4.09
N ILE A 97 -11.79 5.47 -3.78
CA ILE A 97 -10.86 4.57 -4.46
C ILE A 97 -11.26 3.10 -4.22
N PHE A 98 -11.72 2.75 -3.01
CA PHE A 98 -12.22 1.40 -2.75
C PHE A 98 -13.48 1.08 -3.55
N GLN A 99 -14.41 2.02 -3.72
CA GLN A 99 -15.62 1.84 -4.53
C GLN A 99 -15.30 1.64 -6.03
N GLU A 100 -14.25 2.29 -6.54
CA GLU A 100 -13.74 2.02 -7.88
C GLU A 100 -13.25 0.57 -7.99
N ALA A 101 -12.50 0.08 -7.00
CA ALA A 101 -12.06 -1.31 -6.94
C ALA A 101 -13.24 -2.30 -6.89
N GLN A 102 -14.25 -2.00 -6.08
CA GLN A 102 -15.49 -2.78 -5.99
C GLN A 102 -16.20 -2.85 -7.35
N SER A 103 -16.28 -1.72 -8.06
CA SER A 103 -16.91 -1.64 -9.38
C SER A 103 -16.15 -2.45 -10.42
N LEU A 104 -14.82 -2.32 -10.44
CA LEU A 104 -13.94 -3.09 -11.33
C LEU A 104 -14.09 -4.60 -11.08
N VAL A 105 -14.06 -5.04 -9.82
CA VAL A 105 -14.27 -6.44 -9.46
C VAL A 105 -15.65 -6.92 -9.90
N LYS A 106 -16.71 -6.14 -9.65
CA LYS A 106 -18.07 -6.52 -10.05
C LYS A 106 -18.21 -6.75 -11.55
N GLU A 107 -17.53 -5.95 -12.38
CA GLU A 107 -17.52 -6.13 -13.84
C GLU A 107 -16.69 -7.34 -14.26
N LYS A 108 -15.46 -7.46 -13.73
CA LYS A 108 -14.46 -8.40 -14.26
C LYS A 108 -14.51 -9.80 -13.65
N ILE A 109 -15.31 -10.04 -12.61
CA ILE A 109 -15.40 -11.34 -11.92
C ILE A 109 -16.33 -12.36 -12.60
N VAL A 110 -17.10 -11.94 -13.60
CA VAL A 110 -18.04 -12.79 -14.35
C VAL A 110 -17.43 -14.12 -14.84
N PRO A 111 -16.20 -14.18 -15.40
CA PRO A 111 -15.60 -15.42 -15.89
C PRO A 111 -15.42 -16.51 -14.83
N PHE A 112 -15.23 -16.13 -13.56
CA PHE A 112 -15.09 -17.08 -12.44
C PHE A 112 -16.40 -17.81 -12.14
N HIS A 113 -17.57 -17.19 -12.37
CA HIS A 113 -18.86 -17.84 -12.16
C HIS A 113 -19.11 -19.01 -13.13
N SER A 114 -18.47 -19.00 -14.29
CA SER A 114 -18.47 -20.11 -15.24
C SER A 114 -17.40 -21.18 -14.96
N GLY A 115 -16.61 -21.05 -13.89
CA GLY A 115 -15.49 -21.95 -13.58
C GLY A 115 -14.23 -21.66 -14.40
N GLY A 116 -14.19 -20.55 -15.16
CA GLY A 116 -13.02 -20.11 -15.90
C GLY A 116 -11.98 -19.45 -14.98
N SER A 117 -10.72 -19.43 -15.45
CA SER A 117 -9.57 -18.83 -14.74
C SER A 117 -9.00 -17.59 -15.47
N CYS A 118 -9.68 -17.09 -16.50
CA CYS A 118 -9.14 -16.00 -17.32
C CYS A 118 -9.25 -14.67 -16.59
N VAL A 119 -8.12 -14.21 -16.05
CA VAL A 119 -7.92 -12.82 -15.62
C VAL A 119 -7.45 -12.04 -16.85
N THR A 120 -8.13 -10.94 -17.15
CA THR A 120 -7.72 -10.00 -18.19
C THR A 120 -6.59 -9.11 -17.69
N GLU A 121 -5.62 -8.77 -18.55
CA GLU A 121 -4.54 -7.81 -18.25
C GLU A 121 -5.10 -6.48 -17.72
N GLU A 122 -6.20 -5.98 -18.30
CA GLU A 122 -6.93 -4.80 -17.83
C GLU A 122 -7.38 -4.88 -16.36
N PHE A 123 -7.72 -6.09 -15.88
CA PHE A 123 -8.19 -6.27 -14.51
C PHE A 123 -7.03 -6.23 -13.52
N GLU A 124 -5.91 -6.88 -13.87
CA GLU A 124 -4.68 -6.83 -13.09
C GLU A 124 -4.13 -5.39 -13.02
N GLU A 125 -4.04 -4.71 -14.16
CA GLU A 125 -3.59 -3.32 -14.24
C GLU A 125 -4.50 -2.37 -13.44
N GLY A 126 -5.83 -2.55 -13.54
CA GLY A 126 -6.79 -1.73 -12.80
C GLY A 126 -6.68 -1.90 -11.29
N ILE A 127 -6.49 -3.12 -10.79
CA ILE A 127 -6.26 -3.37 -9.36
C ILE A 127 -4.92 -2.79 -8.92
N GLN A 128 -3.89 -2.88 -9.75
CA GLN A 128 -2.58 -2.29 -9.47
C GLN A 128 -2.64 -0.75 -9.39
N ASP A 129 -3.41 -0.08 -10.25
CA ASP A 129 -3.66 1.37 -10.17
C ASP A 129 -4.36 1.76 -8.88
N VAL A 130 -5.40 1.02 -8.48
CA VAL A 130 -6.11 1.23 -7.21
C VAL A 130 -5.13 1.16 -6.03
N ILE A 131 -4.26 0.15 -5.99
CA ILE A 131 -3.25 0.01 -4.92
C ILE A 131 -2.31 1.21 -4.91
N LEU A 132 -1.82 1.63 -6.08
CA LEU A 132 -0.93 2.78 -6.21
C LEU A 132 -1.59 4.08 -5.73
N ARG A 133 -2.88 4.28 -6.02
CA ARG A 133 -3.62 5.47 -5.56
C ARG A 133 -3.88 5.41 -4.06
N LEU A 134 -4.25 4.26 -3.50
CA LEU A 134 -4.44 4.08 -2.06
C LEU A 134 -3.17 4.37 -1.26
N THR A 135 -2.01 3.94 -1.74
CA THR A 135 -0.71 4.23 -1.08
C THR A 135 -0.30 5.70 -1.17
N ARG A 136 -0.95 6.51 -2.01
CA ARG A 136 -0.69 7.94 -2.10
C ARG A 136 -1.60 8.77 -1.20
N VAL A 137 -2.69 8.21 -0.66
CA VAL A 137 -3.58 8.95 0.23
C VAL A 137 -2.87 9.29 1.54
N LYS A 138 -2.85 10.58 1.89
CA LYS A 138 -2.16 11.10 3.06
C LYS A 138 -2.93 10.82 4.36
N THR A 139 -2.17 10.51 5.41
CA THR A 139 -2.72 10.20 6.74
C THR A 139 -2.50 11.31 7.78
N GLY A 140 -1.50 12.18 7.59
CA GLY A 140 -1.22 13.32 8.48
C GLY A 140 -1.04 12.94 9.96
N GLY A 141 -0.42 11.80 10.22
CA GLY A 141 -0.20 11.17 11.52
C GLY A 141 -1.46 10.56 12.15
N ARG A 142 -2.63 10.69 11.52
CA ARG A 142 -3.90 10.25 12.12
C ARG A 142 -4.03 8.74 12.08
N THR A 143 -4.19 8.14 13.26
CA THR A 143 -4.38 6.70 13.43
C THR A 143 -5.61 6.19 12.70
N SER A 144 -6.72 6.92 12.73
CA SER A 144 -7.96 6.60 12.00
C SER A 144 -7.74 6.43 10.49
N LEU A 145 -6.97 7.34 9.88
CA LEU A 145 -6.66 7.30 8.45
C LEU A 145 -5.65 6.20 8.11
N ARG A 146 -4.61 6.00 8.94
CA ARG A 146 -3.66 4.89 8.76
C ARG A 146 -4.38 3.55 8.81
N LYS A 147 -5.25 3.35 9.80
CA LYS A 147 -6.07 2.14 9.92
C LYS A 147 -7.01 1.97 8.73
N ALA A 148 -7.70 3.02 8.28
CA ALA A 148 -8.58 2.95 7.11
C ALA A 148 -7.82 2.54 5.85
N ARG A 149 -6.70 3.21 5.55
CA ARG A 149 -5.86 2.94 4.38
C ARG A 149 -5.30 1.52 4.42
N TYR A 150 -4.80 1.09 5.58
CA TYR A 150 -4.30 -0.26 5.78
C TYR A 150 -5.36 -1.32 5.51
N HIS A 151 -6.55 -1.19 6.13
CA HIS A 151 -7.64 -2.15 5.96
C HIS A 151 -8.05 -2.31 4.48
N THR A 152 -8.19 -1.17 3.78
CA THR A 152 -8.52 -1.16 2.36
C THR A 152 -7.41 -1.80 1.53
N LEU A 153 -6.14 -1.42 1.76
CA LEU A 153 -5.00 -1.99 1.05
C LEU A 153 -4.89 -3.50 1.26
N THR A 154 -5.09 -4.00 2.48
CA THR A 154 -5.04 -5.44 2.79
C THR A 154 -6.04 -6.22 1.94
N LYS A 155 -7.27 -5.71 1.81
CA LYS A 155 -8.31 -6.33 0.97
C LYS A 155 -7.96 -6.30 -0.51
N VAL A 156 -7.51 -5.15 -1.04
CA VAL A 156 -7.20 -5.00 -2.46
C VAL A 156 -5.94 -5.78 -2.85
N CYS A 157 -4.90 -5.79 -2.01
CA CYS A 157 -3.69 -6.58 -2.25
C CYS A 157 -3.96 -8.08 -2.18
N ALA A 158 -4.85 -8.55 -1.30
CA ALA A 158 -5.27 -9.94 -1.32
C ALA A 158 -5.94 -10.31 -2.65
N VAL A 159 -6.79 -9.43 -3.19
CA VAL A 159 -7.37 -9.63 -4.53
C VAL A 159 -6.30 -9.65 -5.61
N GLN A 160 -5.32 -8.74 -5.57
CA GLN A 160 -4.18 -8.76 -6.49
C GLN A 160 -3.42 -10.09 -6.44
N GLU A 161 -3.08 -10.58 -5.25
CA GLU A 161 -2.36 -11.85 -5.09
C GLU A 161 -3.16 -13.04 -5.62
N ILE A 162 -4.46 -13.07 -5.38
CA ILE A 162 -5.37 -14.10 -5.92
C ILE A 162 -5.41 -14.04 -7.46
N ILE A 163 -5.42 -12.84 -8.03
CA ILE A 163 -5.41 -12.62 -9.48
C ILE A 163 -4.07 -13.08 -10.10
N GLU A 164 -2.94 -12.66 -9.52
CA GLU A 164 -1.60 -13.01 -10.00
C GLU A 164 -1.38 -14.53 -9.92
N ASP A 165 -1.89 -15.19 -8.87
CA ASP A 165 -1.86 -16.65 -8.73
C ASP A 165 -2.68 -17.37 -9.81
N CYS A 166 -3.70 -16.73 -10.41
CA CYS A 166 -4.41 -17.28 -11.57
C CYS A 166 -3.58 -17.21 -12.86
N GLY A 167 -2.81 -16.13 -13.02
CA GLY A 167 -1.98 -15.90 -14.21
C GLY A 167 -0.68 -16.72 -14.20
N ARG A 168 -0.15 -17.02 -13.01
CA ARG A 168 1.11 -17.75 -12.84
C ARG A 168 0.89 -19.26 -12.80
N LYS A 169 1.11 -19.87 -13.97
CA LYS A 169 1.14 -21.30 -14.28
C LYS A 169 -0.25 -21.96 -14.25
N PRO A 170 -0.77 -22.45 -15.39
CA PRO A 170 -1.75 -23.50 -15.31
C PRO A 170 -1.12 -24.65 -14.52
N PRO A 171 -1.91 -25.39 -13.72
CA PRO A 171 -1.42 -26.60 -13.07
C PRO A 171 -0.74 -27.49 -14.12
N SER A 172 0.27 -28.25 -13.70
CA SER A 172 1.00 -29.16 -14.60
C SER A 172 -0.03 -29.94 -15.42
N LEU A 173 -0.10 -29.61 -16.72
CA LEU A 173 -1.30 -29.58 -17.58
C LEU A 173 -2.50 -30.40 -17.11
N PRO A 174 -3.76 -29.89 -17.21
CA PRO A 174 -4.93 -30.71 -16.95
C PRO A 174 -4.83 -31.98 -17.78
N LEU A 175 -4.60 -33.10 -17.09
CA LEU A 175 -4.43 -34.39 -17.75
C LEU A 175 -5.70 -34.67 -18.55
N SER A 176 -5.56 -35.39 -19.66
CA SER A 176 -6.72 -35.82 -20.44
C SER A 176 -7.71 -36.52 -19.51
N ALA A 177 -9.00 -36.19 -19.62
CA ALA A 177 -10.06 -36.85 -18.84
C ALA A 177 -10.06 -38.38 -19.07
N ASP A 178 -9.52 -38.82 -20.21
CA ASP A 178 -9.40 -40.22 -20.58
C ASP A 178 -8.20 -40.93 -19.92
N ALA A 179 -7.32 -40.21 -19.21
CA ALA A 179 -6.12 -40.77 -18.60
C ALA A 179 -6.43 -41.62 -17.35
N HIS A 180 -7.40 -41.20 -16.53
CA HIS A 180 -7.83 -41.92 -15.32
C HIS A 180 -9.14 -41.31 -14.77
N PRO A 181 -10.06 -42.10 -14.15
CA PRO A 181 -11.30 -41.57 -13.58
C PRO A 181 -11.09 -40.43 -12.56
N SER A 182 -10.03 -40.51 -11.76
CA SER A 182 -9.67 -39.45 -10.79
C SER A 182 -9.35 -38.11 -11.46
N VAL A 183 -8.85 -38.10 -12.71
CA VAL A 183 -8.54 -36.85 -13.43
C VAL A 183 -9.80 -36.06 -13.74
N ALA A 184 -10.88 -36.71 -14.17
CA ALA A 184 -12.16 -36.04 -14.40
C ALA A 184 -12.71 -35.40 -13.12
N LYS A 185 -12.58 -36.08 -11.98
CA LYS A 185 -12.99 -35.54 -10.68
C LYS A 185 -12.09 -34.38 -10.23
N ILE A 186 -10.76 -34.46 -10.40
CA ILE A 186 -9.84 -33.35 -10.11
C ILE A 186 -10.17 -32.13 -10.98
N ASN A 187 -10.44 -32.32 -12.28
CA ASN A 187 -10.85 -31.24 -13.19
C ASN A 187 -12.16 -30.59 -12.74
N SER A 188 -13.15 -31.40 -12.32
CA SER A 188 -14.39 -30.88 -11.75
C SER A 188 -14.14 -30.04 -10.49
N VAL A 189 -13.33 -30.55 -9.56
CA VAL A 189 -12.99 -29.81 -8.32
C VAL A 189 -12.27 -28.52 -8.66
N MET A 190 -11.35 -28.51 -9.62
CA MET A 190 -10.68 -27.28 -10.07
C MET A 190 -11.65 -26.22 -10.59
N CYS A 191 -12.67 -26.60 -11.36
CA CYS A 191 -13.73 -25.67 -11.79
C CYS A 191 -14.48 -25.09 -10.58
N ASP A 192 -14.76 -25.89 -9.56
CA ASP A 192 -15.40 -25.44 -8.33
C ASP A 192 -14.48 -24.55 -7.48
N VAL A 193 -13.18 -24.82 -7.46
CA VAL A 193 -12.15 -23.95 -6.85
C VAL A 193 -12.10 -22.59 -7.57
N ASN A 194 -12.19 -22.55 -8.90
CA ASN A 194 -12.27 -21.31 -9.66
C ASN A 194 -13.53 -20.50 -9.33
N ARG A 195 -14.67 -21.18 -9.17
CA ARG A 195 -15.91 -20.54 -8.71
C ARG A 195 -15.76 -19.97 -7.30
N ALA A 196 -15.21 -20.77 -6.37
CA ALA A 196 -14.94 -20.37 -5.00
C ALA A 196 -13.98 -19.19 -4.91
N ARG A 197 -12.99 -19.11 -5.82
CA ARG A 197 -12.08 -17.95 -5.94
C ARG A 197 -12.82 -16.67 -6.33
N GLY A 198 -13.73 -16.74 -7.30
CA GLY A 198 -14.63 -15.63 -7.62
C GLY A 198 -15.44 -15.20 -6.39
N THR A 199 -16.04 -16.15 -5.67
CA THR A 199 -16.76 -15.84 -4.43
C THR A 199 -15.85 -15.17 -3.39
N LEU A 200 -14.61 -15.63 -3.22
CA LEU A 200 -13.65 -15.04 -2.29
C LEU A 200 -13.31 -13.60 -2.65
N ILE A 201 -12.99 -13.31 -3.91
CA ILE A 201 -12.71 -11.96 -4.40
C ILE A 201 -13.93 -11.05 -4.15
N ALA A 202 -15.15 -11.55 -4.41
CA ALA A 202 -16.38 -10.80 -4.16
C ALA A 202 -16.59 -10.50 -2.67
N LEU A 203 -16.31 -11.46 -1.79
CA LEU A 203 -16.38 -11.30 -0.34
C LEU A 203 -15.37 -10.28 0.18
N LEU A 204 -14.11 -10.36 -0.27
CA LEU A 204 -13.05 -9.42 0.10
C LEU A 204 -13.43 -7.98 -0.26
N MET A 205 -14.05 -7.79 -1.43
CA MET A 205 -14.54 -6.48 -1.87
C MET A 205 -15.91 -6.12 -1.32
N GLY A 206 -16.62 -7.02 -0.65
CA GLY A 206 -17.97 -6.76 -0.14
C GLY A 206 -19.02 -6.48 -1.24
N VAL A 207 -18.86 -7.09 -2.42
CA VAL A 207 -19.78 -6.90 -3.57
C VAL A 207 -20.83 -8.01 -3.70
N SER A 208 -20.74 -9.08 -2.90
CA SER A 208 -21.72 -10.18 -2.81
C SER A 208 -22.51 -10.12 -1.50
N SER A 209 -23.84 -10.31 -1.59
CA SER A 209 -24.75 -10.29 -0.43
C SER A 209 -25.10 -11.67 0.15
N ASP A 210 -24.85 -12.74 -0.61
CA ASP A 210 -25.51 -14.03 -0.35
C ASP A 210 -24.58 -15.07 0.28
N GLU A 211 -23.28 -14.81 0.29
CA GLU A 211 -22.24 -15.74 0.75
C GLU A 211 -21.51 -15.20 1.99
N THR A 212 -20.94 -16.10 2.79
CA THR A 212 -20.16 -15.72 3.98
C THR A 212 -18.80 -16.41 3.99
N CYS A 213 -17.80 -15.82 4.66
CA CYS A 213 -16.48 -16.45 4.80
C CYS A 213 -16.56 -17.85 5.42
N ARG A 214 -17.48 -18.07 6.37
CA ARG A 214 -17.73 -19.40 6.96
C ARG A 214 -18.25 -20.40 5.94
N HIS A 215 -19.23 -20.00 5.13
CA HIS A 215 -19.77 -20.88 4.09
C HIS A 215 -18.66 -21.25 3.08
N LEU A 216 -17.91 -20.26 2.61
CA LEU A 216 -16.85 -20.49 1.64
C LEU A 216 -15.72 -21.37 2.22
N SER A 217 -15.36 -21.19 3.49
CA SER A 217 -14.43 -22.07 4.20
C SER A 217 -14.91 -23.53 4.23
N CYS A 218 -16.20 -23.75 4.53
CA CYS A 218 -16.81 -25.08 4.48
C CYS A 218 -16.77 -25.69 3.07
N VAL A 219 -17.10 -24.91 2.03
CA VAL A 219 -17.05 -25.35 0.63
C VAL A 219 -15.63 -25.78 0.24
N LEU A 220 -14.64 -24.93 0.48
CA LEU A 220 -13.23 -25.22 0.19
C LEU A 220 -12.73 -26.46 0.93
N SER A 221 -13.09 -26.60 2.22
CA SER A 221 -12.74 -27.78 3.03
C SER A 221 -13.39 -29.06 2.50
N GLY A 222 -14.63 -28.97 2.01
CA GLY A 222 -15.32 -30.09 1.35
C GLY A 222 -14.64 -30.51 0.05
N LEU A 223 -14.23 -29.55 -0.78
CA LEU A 223 -13.47 -29.82 -2.01
C LEU A 223 -12.12 -30.48 -1.73
N MET A 224 -11.43 -30.11 -0.64
CA MET A 224 -10.21 -30.80 -0.20
C MET A 224 -10.49 -32.25 0.19
N ALA A 225 -11.55 -32.51 0.96
CA ALA A 225 -11.92 -33.87 1.35
C ALA A 225 -12.27 -34.75 0.14
N ASP A 226 -12.94 -34.18 -0.86
CA ASP A 226 -13.23 -34.85 -2.14
C ASP A 226 -11.95 -35.26 -2.89
N LEU A 227 -10.91 -34.42 -2.86
CA LEU A 227 -9.61 -34.73 -3.46
C LEU A 227 -8.86 -35.81 -2.66
N ASP A 228 -8.87 -35.73 -1.33
CA ASP A 228 -8.18 -36.68 -0.45
C ASP A 228 -8.78 -38.09 -0.54
N ALA A 229 -10.09 -38.20 -0.85
CA ALA A 229 -10.77 -39.47 -1.07
C ALA A 229 -10.38 -40.17 -2.40
N LEU A 230 -9.68 -39.49 -3.31
CA LEU A 230 -9.29 -40.07 -4.60
C LEU A 230 -8.15 -41.06 -4.44
N ASP A 231 -8.36 -42.28 -4.96
CA ASP A 231 -7.28 -43.21 -5.18
C ASP A 231 -6.44 -42.78 -6.40
N VAL A 232 -5.17 -42.50 -6.13
CA VAL A 232 -4.15 -42.08 -7.12
C VAL A 232 -2.87 -42.89 -6.94
N CYS A 233 -2.95 -44.03 -6.25
CA CYS A 233 -1.80 -44.90 -6.02
C CYS A 233 -1.19 -45.37 -7.35
N GLY A 234 0.15 -45.37 -7.43
CA GLY A 234 0.87 -45.76 -8.65
C GLY A 234 0.92 -44.71 -9.77
N HIS A 235 0.14 -43.63 -9.70
CA HIS A 235 0.11 -42.58 -10.72
C HIS A 235 0.72 -41.26 -10.23
N THR A 236 2.03 -41.09 -10.42
CA THR A 236 2.77 -39.92 -9.91
C THR A 236 2.27 -38.60 -10.46
N GLU A 237 1.94 -38.53 -11.75
CA GLU A 237 1.44 -37.31 -12.40
C GLU A 237 0.09 -36.87 -11.83
N ILE A 238 -0.84 -37.82 -11.64
CA ILE A 238 -2.17 -37.56 -11.07
C ILE A 238 -2.06 -37.13 -9.59
N ARG A 239 -1.15 -37.75 -8.84
CA ARG A 239 -0.88 -37.37 -7.44
C ARG A 239 -0.34 -35.94 -7.34
N ASN A 240 0.57 -35.56 -8.23
CA ASN A 240 1.11 -34.20 -8.27
C ASN A 240 0.03 -33.20 -8.66
N TYR A 241 -0.78 -33.52 -9.69
CA TYR A 241 -1.90 -32.69 -10.12
C TYR A 241 -2.91 -32.45 -8.99
N ARG A 242 -3.33 -33.51 -8.28
CA ARG A 242 -4.18 -33.40 -7.09
C ARG A 242 -3.54 -32.50 -6.03
N LYS A 243 -2.24 -32.69 -5.76
CA LYS A 243 -1.51 -31.91 -4.76
C LYS A 243 -1.49 -30.41 -5.09
N GLU A 244 -1.31 -30.06 -6.36
CA GLU A 244 -1.37 -28.66 -6.82
C GLU A 244 -2.75 -28.04 -6.55
N VAL A 245 -3.85 -28.76 -6.82
CA VAL A 245 -5.21 -28.26 -6.53
C VAL A 245 -5.45 -28.12 -5.02
N VAL A 246 -4.93 -29.06 -4.20
CA VAL A 246 -5.00 -28.93 -2.72
C VAL A 246 -4.18 -27.73 -2.23
N GLU A 247 -3.01 -27.48 -2.79
CA GLU A 247 -2.19 -26.30 -2.47
C GLU A 247 -2.93 -24.99 -2.82
N ASP A 248 -3.61 -24.95 -3.95
CA ASP A 248 -4.45 -23.83 -4.38
C ASP A 248 -5.61 -23.57 -3.40
N ILE A 249 -6.34 -24.62 -2.99
CA ILE A 249 -7.40 -24.48 -1.97
C ILE A 249 -6.83 -23.93 -0.65
N ASN A 250 -5.69 -24.45 -0.19
CA ASN A 250 -5.04 -23.97 1.02
C ASN A 250 -4.61 -22.50 0.92
N LYS A 251 -4.23 -22.01 -0.27
CA LYS A 251 -3.98 -20.58 -0.48
C LYS A 251 -5.25 -19.76 -0.32
N LEU A 252 -6.37 -20.17 -0.93
CA LEU A 252 -7.64 -19.46 -0.83
C LEU A 252 -8.15 -19.38 0.62
N LEU A 253 -8.04 -20.47 1.38
CA LEU A 253 -8.42 -20.50 2.79
C LEU A 253 -7.68 -19.44 3.63
N LYS A 254 -6.40 -19.17 3.35
CA LYS A 254 -5.60 -18.17 4.08
C LYS A 254 -6.08 -16.73 3.93
N TYR A 255 -6.95 -16.43 2.96
CA TYR A 255 -7.49 -15.09 2.77
C TYR A 255 -8.84 -14.90 3.47
N LEU A 256 -9.49 -15.97 3.93
CA LEU A 256 -10.77 -15.88 4.64
C LEU A 256 -10.64 -15.32 6.06
N ASP A 257 -9.45 -15.36 6.64
CA ASP A 257 -9.15 -14.91 8.01
C ASP A 257 -8.68 -13.43 8.08
N LEU A 258 -8.64 -12.73 6.95
CA LEU A 258 -8.06 -11.37 6.87
C LEU A 258 -8.81 -10.30 7.68
N GLU A 259 -10.11 -10.48 7.95
CA GLU A 259 -10.89 -9.47 8.68
C GLU A 259 -10.58 -9.43 10.18
N GLU A 260 -10.19 -10.55 10.81
CA GLU A 260 -9.82 -10.56 12.23
C GLU A 260 -8.42 -9.99 12.47
N GLU A 261 -7.48 -10.18 11.53
CA GLU A 261 -6.10 -9.67 11.64
C GLU A 261 -6.01 -8.14 11.50
N ALA A 262 -6.86 -7.54 10.66
CA ALA A 262 -6.81 -6.11 10.33
C ALA A 262 -7.28 -5.18 11.48
N ASP A 263 -7.99 -5.72 12.47
CA ASP A 263 -8.45 -4.93 13.62
C ASP A 263 -7.39 -4.78 14.73
N THR A 264 -6.28 -5.51 14.64
CA THR A 264 -5.20 -5.42 15.62
C THR A 264 -4.35 -4.15 15.44
N THR A 265 -4.05 -3.46 16.54
CA THR A 265 -3.32 -2.18 16.52
C THR A 265 -1.92 -2.28 15.91
N TYR A 266 -1.24 -3.42 16.09
CA TYR A 266 0.10 -3.67 15.55
C TYR A 266 0.15 -3.80 14.02
N ALA A 267 -0.98 -4.07 13.37
CA ALA A 267 -1.03 -4.30 11.93
C ALA A 267 -0.86 -2.99 11.12
N PHE A 268 -1.28 -1.86 11.69
CA PHE A 268 -1.23 -0.53 11.07
C PHE A 268 -0.34 0.48 11.79
N ASP A 269 0.17 0.17 12.99
CA ASP A 269 1.14 1.01 13.68
C ASP A 269 2.55 0.41 13.57
N LEU A 270 3.21 0.70 12.45
CA LEU A 270 4.43 0.01 12.03
C LEU A 270 5.72 0.57 12.63
N GLY A 271 5.64 1.57 13.52
CA GLY A 271 6.82 2.25 14.07
C GLY A 271 7.79 1.34 14.83
N GLN A 272 7.35 0.15 15.24
CA GLN A 272 8.18 -0.88 15.90
C GLN A 272 8.33 -2.16 15.07
N ASN A 273 7.81 -2.20 13.84
CA ASN A 273 7.92 -3.38 12.98
C ASN A 273 9.38 -3.57 12.52
N HIS A 274 9.90 -4.79 12.64
CA HIS A 274 11.30 -5.10 12.36
C HIS A 274 11.69 -4.83 10.89
N SER A 275 10.79 -5.09 9.94
CA SER A 275 11.01 -4.80 8.51
C SER A 275 11.06 -3.29 8.25
N ILE A 276 10.18 -2.50 8.88
CA ILE A 276 10.24 -1.04 8.78
C ILE A 276 11.52 -0.48 9.39
N LEU A 277 11.94 -0.96 10.56
CA LEU A 277 13.21 -0.53 11.18
C LEU A 277 14.43 -0.84 10.29
N LYS A 278 14.42 -1.99 9.59
CA LYS A 278 15.45 -2.32 8.58
C LYS A 278 15.43 -1.35 7.41
N ILE A 279 14.25 -1.05 6.85
CA ILE A 279 14.10 -0.08 5.74
C ILE A 279 14.59 1.31 6.17
N GLU A 280 14.23 1.78 7.37
CA GLU A 280 14.67 3.07 7.91
C GLU A 280 16.19 3.14 8.12
N LYS A 281 16.81 2.04 8.53
CA LYS A 281 18.28 1.95 8.61
C LYS A 281 18.92 2.11 7.24
N VAL A 282 18.37 1.47 6.21
CA VAL A 282 18.83 1.65 4.83
C VAL A 282 18.67 3.10 4.39
N LEU A 283 17.47 3.69 4.56
CA LEU A 283 17.19 5.08 4.18
C LEU A 283 18.08 6.09 4.92
N THR A 284 18.47 5.80 6.15
CA THR A 284 19.45 6.62 6.89
C THR A 284 20.80 6.59 6.21
N ARG A 285 21.32 5.40 5.85
CA ARG A 285 22.60 5.29 5.14
C ARG A 285 22.54 5.92 3.73
N VAL A 286 21.43 5.76 3.03
CA VAL A 286 21.17 6.40 1.73
C VAL A 286 21.25 7.93 1.83
N ARG A 287 20.68 8.52 2.88
CA ARG A 287 20.78 9.97 3.13
C ARG A 287 22.22 10.42 3.40
N GLU A 288 23.01 9.62 4.12
CA GLU A 288 24.43 9.90 4.34
C GLU A 288 25.21 9.90 3.01
N ILE A 289 25.09 8.84 2.21
CA ILE A 289 25.73 8.73 0.90
C ILE A 289 25.31 9.88 -0.03
N LYS A 290 24.01 10.22 -0.05
CA LYS A 290 23.50 11.36 -0.81
C LYS A 290 24.21 12.66 -0.39
N ASN A 291 24.30 12.93 0.91
CA ASN A 291 24.95 14.13 1.41
C ASN A 291 26.45 14.17 1.10
N GLU A 292 27.13 13.02 1.14
CA GLU A 292 28.53 12.89 0.71
C GLU A 292 28.68 13.22 -0.78
N LEU A 293 27.83 12.64 -1.64
CA LEU A 293 27.83 12.87 -3.09
C LEU A 293 27.55 14.32 -3.48
N LEU A 294 26.60 14.99 -2.82
CA LEU A 294 26.24 16.38 -3.09
C LEU A 294 27.30 17.38 -2.62
N ARG A 295 28.17 17.01 -1.66
CA ARG A 295 29.23 17.89 -1.12
C ARG A 295 30.59 17.67 -1.76
N ALA A 296 30.77 16.59 -2.51
CA ALA A 296 32.07 16.19 -3.03
C ALA A 296 32.58 17.16 -4.11
N GLN A 297 33.85 17.58 -3.98
CA GLN A 297 34.53 18.43 -4.96
C GLN A 297 35.29 17.63 -6.03
N ASN A 298 35.60 16.35 -5.77
CA ASN A 298 36.40 15.51 -6.66
C ASN A 298 35.85 14.07 -6.69
N PRO A 299 35.03 13.68 -7.67
CA PRO A 299 34.04 12.65 -7.42
C PRO A 299 34.33 11.26 -8.01
N ALA A 300 35.38 11.06 -8.81
CA ALA A 300 35.58 9.81 -9.56
C ALA A 300 35.75 8.55 -8.68
N GLU A 301 36.59 8.62 -7.63
CA GLU A 301 36.76 7.50 -6.68
C GLU A 301 35.52 7.32 -5.78
N LEU A 302 34.87 8.44 -5.42
CA LEU A 302 33.67 8.44 -4.60
C LEU A 302 32.48 7.79 -5.32
N TYR A 303 32.31 8.05 -6.62
CA TYR A 303 31.26 7.46 -7.45
C TYR A 303 31.32 5.93 -7.44
N LEU A 304 32.51 5.36 -7.65
CA LEU A 304 32.68 3.90 -7.65
C LEU A 304 32.34 3.30 -6.29
N SER A 305 32.89 3.86 -5.19
CA SER A 305 32.62 3.36 -3.84
C SER A 305 31.15 3.49 -3.45
N SER A 306 30.54 4.65 -3.71
CA SER A 306 29.14 4.90 -3.39
C SER A 306 28.22 4.01 -4.22
N LYS A 307 28.52 3.75 -5.50
CA LYS A 307 27.73 2.86 -6.33
C LYS A 307 27.74 1.42 -5.82
N THR A 308 28.92 0.88 -5.45
CA THR A 308 29.01 -0.47 -4.86
C THR A 308 28.25 -0.55 -3.55
N GLU A 309 28.34 0.47 -2.70
CA GLU A 309 27.59 0.52 -1.45
C GLU A 309 26.08 0.59 -1.68
N LEU A 310 25.60 1.44 -2.59
CA LEU A 310 24.19 1.54 -2.97
C LEU A 310 23.64 0.23 -3.52
N GLN A 311 24.43 -0.51 -4.31
CA GLN A 311 24.05 -1.86 -4.77
C GLN A 311 23.92 -2.85 -3.59
N GLY A 312 24.82 -2.77 -2.60
CA GLY A 312 24.71 -3.55 -1.36
C GLY A 312 23.44 -3.22 -0.57
N LEU A 313 23.00 -1.96 -0.57
CA LEU A 313 21.75 -1.53 0.07
C LEU A 313 20.51 -2.08 -0.65
N ILE A 314 20.53 -2.21 -1.99
CA ILE A 314 19.47 -2.93 -2.71
C ILE A 314 19.38 -4.38 -2.24
N GLY A 315 20.52 -5.08 -2.11
CA GLY A 315 20.55 -6.44 -1.58
C GLY A 315 19.93 -6.55 -0.19
N GLN A 316 20.22 -5.60 0.71
CA GLN A 316 19.59 -5.55 2.03
C GLN A 316 18.06 -5.33 1.96
N LEU A 317 17.59 -4.49 1.02
CA LEU A 317 16.15 -4.28 0.81
C LEU A 317 15.45 -5.51 0.23
N ASP A 318 16.13 -6.33 -0.57
CA ASP A 318 15.59 -7.58 -1.11
C ASP A 318 15.44 -8.68 -0.04
N GLU A 319 16.24 -8.64 1.03
CA GLU A 319 16.12 -9.52 2.19
C GLU A 319 15.04 -9.10 3.19
N VAL A 320 14.40 -7.94 3.01
CA VAL A 320 13.34 -7.47 3.90
C VAL A 320 12.11 -8.37 3.75
N SER A 321 11.69 -8.99 4.85
CA SER A 321 10.43 -9.72 4.92
C SER A 321 9.27 -8.76 4.66
N LEU A 322 8.60 -8.92 3.53
CA LEU A 322 7.42 -8.15 3.18
C LEU A 322 6.20 -8.51 4.04
N GLU A 323 6.18 -9.74 4.58
CA GLU A 323 4.99 -10.35 5.17
C GLU A 323 3.78 -10.20 4.23
N LYS A 324 2.54 -10.32 4.74
CA LYS A 324 1.32 -9.96 4.01
C LYS A 324 0.93 -8.48 4.20
N ASN A 325 1.89 -7.62 4.53
CA ASN A 325 1.59 -6.23 4.88
C ASN A 325 1.84 -5.29 3.68
N PRO A 326 0.79 -4.73 3.07
CA PRO A 326 0.94 -3.88 1.89
C PRO A 326 1.74 -2.59 2.16
N CYS A 327 1.70 -2.07 3.38
CA CYS A 327 2.46 -0.89 3.77
C CYS A 327 3.97 -1.16 3.81
N ILE A 328 4.39 -2.35 4.25
CA ILE A 328 5.82 -2.77 4.24
C ILE A 328 6.31 -2.93 2.79
N ARG A 329 5.48 -3.50 1.92
CA ARG A 329 5.78 -3.63 0.48
C ARG A 329 6.01 -2.27 -0.17
N GLU A 330 5.12 -1.32 0.08
CA GLU A 330 5.24 0.03 -0.46
C GLU A 330 6.46 0.77 0.11
N ALA A 331 6.71 0.65 1.42
CA ALA A 331 7.89 1.23 2.05
C ALA A 331 9.20 0.73 1.44
N ARG A 332 9.32 -0.59 1.24
CA ARG A 332 10.48 -1.19 0.55
C ARG A 332 10.56 -0.66 -0.87
N ARG A 333 9.46 -0.61 -1.62
CA ARG A 333 9.43 -0.09 -3.00
C ARG A 333 9.96 1.35 -3.06
N ARG A 334 9.46 2.23 -2.19
CA ARG A 334 9.92 3.64 -2.10
C ARG A 334 11.41 3.73 -1.77
N ALA A 335 11.89 2.92 -0.84
CA ALA A 335 13.32 2.85 -0.49
C ALA A 335 14.19 2.35 -1.66
N VAL A 336 13.73 1.34 -2.40
CA VAL A 336 14.40 0.87 -3.63
C VAL A 336 14.48 1.99 -4.66
N VAL A 337 13.39 2.74 -4.86
CA VAL A 337 13.37 3.89 -5.79
C VAL A 337 14.37 4.97 -5.35
N GLU A 338 14.47 5.28 -4.06
CA GLU A 338 15.45 6.24 -3.53
C GLU A 338 16.90 5.79 -3.84
N VAL A 339 17.24 4.54 -3.52
CA VAL A 339 18.57 3.97 -3.77
C VAL A 339 18.87 3.95 -5.29
N GLN A 340 17.92 3.48 -6.09
CA GLN A 340 18.08 3.37 -7.54
C GLN A 340 18.23 4.75 -8.19
N THR A 341 17.56 5.78 -7.66
CA THR A 341 17.71 7.15 -8.14
C THR A 341 19.13 7.67 -7.92
N LEU A 342 19.72 7.43 -6.74
CA LEU A 342 21.12 7.76 -6.50
C LEU A 342 22.09 6.98 -7.40
N ILE A 343 21.84 5.69 -7.64
CA ILE A 343 22.65 4.89 -8.59
C ILE A 343 22.59 5.53 -9.98
N THR A 344 21.39 5.87 -10.47
CA THR A 344 21.25 6.50 -11.79
C THR A 344 21.92 7.86 -11.87
N TYR A 345 21.90 8.64 -10.79
CA TYR A 345 22.60 9.92 -10.70
C TYR A 345 24.13 9.73 -10.82
N VAL A 346 24.68 8.77 -10.09
CA VAL A 346 26.11 8.43 -10.16
C VAL A 346 26.50 7.94 -11.56
N ASP A 347 25.71 7.03 -12.15
CA ASP A 347 25.94 6.50 -13.49
C ASP A 347 25.94 7.61 -14.55
N LEU A 348 25.01 8.56 -14.45
CA LEU A 348 24.92 9.70 -15.34
C LEU A 348 26.14 10.62 -15.22
N ARG A 349 26.57 10.94 -13.99
CA ARG A 349 27.76 11.76 -13.74
C ARG A 349 29.01 11.11 -14.33
N GLU A 350 29.23 9.82 -14.07
CA GLU A 350 30.35 9.09 -14.65
C GLU A 350 30.32 9.09 -16.18
N ALA A 351 29.15 8.89 -16.79
CA ALA A 351 29.00 8.87 -18.23
C ALA A 351 29.34 10.24 -18.85
N LEU A 352 28.91 11.33 -18.21
CA LEU A 352 29.23 12.70 -18.62
C LEU A 352 30.73 13.02 -18.47
N GLU A 353 31.38 12.54 -17.41
CA GLU A 353 32.83 12.71 -17.23
C GLU A 353 33.64 11.92 -18.26
N LYS A 354 33.30 10.65 -18.49
CA LYS A 354 33.93 9.82 -19.54
C LYS A 354 33.78 10.47 -20.91
N ARG A 355 32.61 11.04 -21.20
CA ARG A 355 32.37 11.81 -22.42
C ARG A 355 33.31 13.02 -22.53
N ARG A 356 33.43 13.83 -21.47
CA ARG A 356 34.33 15.00 -21.47
C ARG A 356 35.78 14.61 -21.74
N ALA A 357 36.22 13.45 -21.24
CA ALA A 357 37.57 12.94 -21.47
C ALA A 357 37.81 12.40 -22.90
N LEU A 358 36.77 11.94 -23.59
CA LEU A 358 36.85 11.21 -24.88
C LEU A 358 36.57 12.07 -26.12
N ALA A 359 36.68 13.40 -26.03
CA ALA A 359 36.29 14.37 -27.07
C ALA A 359 36.46 13.87 -28.52
N SER A 360 35.35 13.51 -29.16
CA SER A 360 35.28 12.98 -30.53
C SER A 360 34.22 13.71 -31.35
N ALA A 361 34.39 13.74 -32.67
CA ALA A 361 33.44 14.30 -33.63
C ALA A 361 32.19 13.40 -33.74
N GLU A 362 31.24 13.60 -32.83
CA GLU A 362 29.95 12.91 -32.85
C GLU A 362 28.96 13.57 -33.80
N HIS A 363 27.95 12.81 -34.20
CA HIS A 363 26.83 13.32 -34.96
C HIS A 363 26.08 14.42 -34.17
N PRO A 364 25.60 15.50 -34.82
CA PRO A 364 24.93 16.61 -34.13
C PRO A 364 23.73 16.22 -33.27
N SER A 365 22.95 15.22 -33.70
CA SER A 365 21.80 14.72 -32.95
C SER A 365 22.21 14.01 -31.66
N LEU A 366 23.27 13.19 -31.70
CA LEU A 366 23.83 12.54 -30.52
C LEU A 366 24.38 13.60 -29.55
N ALA A 367 25.10 14.60 -30.08
CA ALA A 367 25.60 15.71 -29.27
C ALA A 367 24.48 16.47 -28.54
N ALA A 368 23.34 16.71 -29.21
CA ALA A 368 22.16 17.33 -28.60
C ALA A 368 21.58 16.50 -27.44
N VAL A 369 21.47 15.17 -27.60
CA VAL A 369 21.03 14.28 -26.51
C VAL A 369 21.95 14.39 -25.30
N TRP A 370 23.26 14.44 -25.50
CA TRP A 370 24.21 14.58 -24.42
C TRP A 370 24.19 15.94 -23.72
N THR A 371 23.91 17.02 -24.46
CA THR A 371 23.65 18.32 -23.84
C THR A 371 22.44 18.25 -22.92
N ILE A 372 21.35 17.60 -23.37
CA ILE A 372 20.15 17.42 -22.54
C ILE A 372 20.45 16.52 -21.32
N LEU A 373 21.23 15.45 -21.47
CA LEU A 373 21.67 14.61 -20.36
C LEU A 373 22.49 15.41 -19.32
N GLY A 374 23.27 16.41 -19.76
CA GLY A 374 23.93 17.36 -18.88
C GLY A 374 22.94 18.17 -18.03
N HIS A 375 21.94 18.79 -18.67
CA HIS A 375 20.89 19.51 -17.95
C HIS A 375 20.10 18.60 -17.00
N LEU A 376 19.77 17.37 -17.42
CA LEU A 376 19.09 16.39 -16.56
C LEU A 376 19.93 16.04 -15.33
N SER A 377 21.25 16.00 -15.44
CA SER A 377 22.13 15.74 -14.30
C SER A 377 22.10 16.87 -13.26
N GLU A 378 22.06 18.11 -13.72
CA GLU A 378 21.93 19.30 -12.87
C GLU A 378 20.55 19.35 -12.20
N ILE A 379 19.48 19.12 -12.98
CA ILE A 379 18.12 19.07 -12.43
C ILE A 379 17.98 17.93 -11.42
N GLN A 380 18.54 16.76 -11.70
CA GLN A 380 18.50 15.62 -10.78
C GLN A 380 19.21 15.94 -9.45
N GLU A 381 20.32 16.68 -9.49
CA GLU A 381 21.00 17.15 -8.27
C GLU A 381 20.07 18.03 -7.41
N GLU A 382 19.36 18.98 -8.03
CA GLU A 382 18.38 19.82 -7.34
C GLU A 382 17.20 19.01 -6.79
N VAL A 383 16.71 18.03 -7.56
CA VAL A 383 15.64 17.12 -7.13
C VAL A 383 16.09 16.26 -5.94
N LEU A 384 17.34 15.79 -5.90
CA LEU A 384 17.89 15.05 -4.76
C LEU A 384 17.97 15.90 -3.49
N ALA A 385 18.24 17.20 -3.64
CA ALA A 385 18.31 18.18 -2.56
C ALA A 385 16.93 18.75 -2.13
N PHE A 386 15.90 18.61 -2.97
CA PHE A 386 14.55 19.10 -2.68
C PHE A 386 13.95 18.50 -1.39
N ASP A 387 13.25 19.27 -0.57
CA ASP A 387 12.63 18.78 0.68
C ASP A 387 11.26 19.45 0.91
N GLY A 388 10.59 19.81 -0.19
CA GLY A 388 9.30 20.51 -0.18
C GLY A 388 8.14 19.60 -0.60
N ASN A 389 6.99 20.22 -0.83
CA ASN A 389 5.78 19.55 -1.32
C ASN A 389 5.37 20.10 -2.70
N ARG A 390 4.32 19.53 -3.31
CA ARG A 390 3.85 19.91 -4.66
C ARG A 390 3.36 21.35 -4.80
N THR A 391 3.05 22.02 -3.68
CA THR A 391 2.62 23.44 -3.70
C THR A 391 3.79 24.42 -3.66
N ASP A 392 5.02 23.92 -3.43
CA ASP A 392 6.21 24.74 -3.43
C ASP A 392 6.54 25.23 -4.86
N LYS A 393 6.91 26.51 -4.98
CA LYS A 393 7.40 27.09 -6.24
C LYS A 393 8.60 26.33 -6.78
N ASN A 394 9.44 25.78 -5.89
CA ASN A 394 10.59 24.97 -6.31
C ASN A 394 10.17 23.66 -6.98
N TYR A 395 9.13 22.99 -6.49
CA TYR A 395 8.59 21.79 -7.13
C TYR A 395 8.10 22.11 -8.55
N ILE A 396 7.25 23.14 -8.68
CA ILE A 396 6.67 23.56 -9.96
C ILE A 396 7.78 23.93 -10.96
N ARG A 397 8.83 24.63 -10.49
CA ARG A 397 10.00 24.97 -11.31
C ARG A 397 10.72 23.72 -11.81
N LEU A 398 11.01 22.77 -10.92
CA LEU A 398 11.73 21.54 -11.26
C LEU A 398 10.92 20.68 -12.25
N GLU A 399 9.61 20.56 -12.03
CA GLU A 399 8.69 19.92 -12.96
C GLU A 399 8.76 20.59 -14.35
N GLU A 400 8.64 21.92 -14.43
CA GLU A 400 8.71 22.67 -15.68
C GLU A 400 10.05 22.48 -16.41
N LEU A 401 11.17 22.47 -15.67
CA LEU A 401 12.50 22.22 -16.25
C LEU A 401 12.62 20.82 -16.85
N LEU A 402 12.06 19.81 -16.19
CA LEU A 402 12.02 18.43 -16.68
C LEU A 402 11.11 18.29 -17.90
N THR A 403 9.93 18.91 -17.88
CA THR A 403 9.04 18.95 -19.05
C THR A 403 9.72 19.60 -20.25
N LYS A 404 10.46 20.69 -20.04
CA LYS A 404 11.26 21.32 -21.11
C LYS A 404 12.32 20.38 -21.69
N GLN A 405 13.00 19.58 -20.85
CA GLN A 405 13.97 18.59 -21.35
C GLN A 405 13.30 17.46 -22.15
N LEU A 406 12.10 17.01 -21.74
CA LEU A 406 11.33 16.02 -22.51
C LEU A 406 10.97 16.55 -23.90
N LEU A 407 10.44 17.77 -23.99
CA LEU A 407 10.12 18.41 -25.27
C LEU A 407 11.38 18.61 -26.14
N ALA A 408 12.51 18.96 -25.52
CA ALA A 408 13.79 19.07 -26.22
C ALA A 408 14.25 17.72 -26.78
N LEU A 409 14.08 16.61 -26.04
CA LEU A 409 14.38 15.26 -26.50
C LEU A 409 13.48 14.86 -27.67
N ASP A 410 12.19 15.17 -27.63
CA ASP A 410 11.24 14.88 -28.71
C ASP A 410 11.60 15.61 -30.01
N ALA A 411 12.17 16.82 -29.89
CA ALA A 411 12.64 17.61 -31.03
C ALA A 411 13.95 17.10 -31.66
N VAL A 412 14.68 16.19 -31.00
CA VAL A 412 15.90 15.60 -31.59
C VAL A 412 15.53 14.60 -32.67
N ASP A 413 15.84 14.94 -33.92
CA ASP A 413 15.77 14.02 -35.06
C ASP A 413 16.99 13.08 -35.09
N PRO A 414 16.81 11.77 -34.89
CA PRO A 414 17.92 10.81 -34.93
C PRO A 414 18.43 10.53 -36.34
N GLN A 415 17.79 11.02 -37.41
CA GLN A 415 18.21 10.84 -38.81
C GLN A 415 18.50 9.37 -39.20
N GLY A 416 17.80 8.43 -38.57
CA GLY A 416 17.99 7.00 -38.80
C GLY A 416 19.16 6.35 -38.05
N GLU A 417 19.95 7.11 -37.27
CA GLU A 417 21.05 6.55 -36.48
C GLU A 417 20.53 5.79 -35.23
N GLU A 418 20.72 4.47 -35.21
CA GLU A 418 20.23 3.62 -34.12
C GLU A 418 20.82 3.98 -32.75
N LYS A 419 22.09 4.41 -32.71
CA LYS A 419 22.72 4.88 -31.47
C LYS A 419 22.03 6.11 -30.90
N CYS A 420 21.72 7.09 -31.76
CA CYS A 420 20.98 8.29 -31.35
C CYS A 420 19.55 7.94 -30.89
N LYS A 421 18.85 7.02 -31.57
CA LYS A 421 17.52 6.56 -31.15
C LYS A 421 17.55 5.92 -29.76
N ALA A 422 18.51 5.03 -29.52
CA ALA A 422 18.68 4.37 -28.23
C ALA A 422 19.02 5.36 -27.11
N ALA A 423 19.97 6.27 -27.35
CA ALA A 423 20.37 7.31 -26.41
C ALA A 423 19.21 8.24 -26.05
N ARG A 424 18.46 8.72 -27.06
CA ARG A 424 17.26 9.54 -26.85
C ARG A 424 16.21 8.81 -26.01
N LYS A 425 15.93 7.53 -26.30
CA LYS A 425 14.98 6.72 -25.53
C LYS A 425 15.41 6.56 -24.08
N GLN A 426 16.70 6.33 -23.83
CA GLN A 426 17.26 6.26 -22.48
C GLN A 426 17.15 7.61 -21.74
N ALA A 427 17.43 8.72 -22.42
CA ALA A 427 17.30 10.06 -21.85
C ALA A 427 15.84 10.41 -21.49
N VAL A 428 14.88 10.03 -22.33
CA VAL A 428 13.45 10.20 -22.02
C VAL A 428 13.07 9.41 -20.78
N LYS A 429 13.49 8.14 -20.69
CA LYS A 429 13.24 7.29 -19.52
C LYS A 429 13.86 7.89 -18.25
N LEU A 430 15.07 8.43 -18.34
CA LEU A 430 15.74 9.10 -17.23
C LEU A 430 14.94 10.34 -16.77
N ALA A 431 14.52 11.21 -17.69
CA ALA A 431 13.73 12.39 -17.36
C ALA A 431 12.39 12.03 -16.69
N GLN A 432 11.71 11.00 -17.21
CA GLN A 432 10.48 10.46 -16.60
C GLN A 432 10.72 9.87 -15.21
N ASN A 433 11.84 9.17 -15.01
CA ASN A 433 12.21 8.65 -13.68
C ASN A 433 12.49 9.79 -12.69
N ILE A 434 13.17 10.86 -13.11
CA ILE A 434 13.43 12.02 -12.25
C ILE A 434 12.12 12.72 -11.86
N LEU A 435 11.18 12.89 -12.81
CA LEU A 435 9.84 13.41 -12.54
C LEU A 435 9.08 12.55 -11.53
N SER A 436 9.00 11.24 -11.78
CA SER A 436 8.33 10.28 -10.89
C SER A 436 8.94 10.28 -9.47
N TYR A 437 10.25 10.45 -9.37
CA TYR A 437 10.94 10.57 -8.09
C TYR A 437 10.66 11.89 -7.38
N LEU A 438 10.62 13.01 -8.11
CA LEU A 438 10.22 14.31 -7.56
C LEU A 438 8.80 14.26 -6.99
N ASP A 439 7.87 13.63 -7.72
CA ASP A 439 6.51 13.37 -7.24
C ASP A 439 6.51 12.54 -5.95
N GLN A 440 7.26 11.42 -5.94
CA GLN A 440 7.35 10.55 -4.77
C GLN A 440 7.94 11.28 -3.55
N LYS A 441 8.95 12.14 -3.72
CA LYS A 441 9.54 12.92 -2.62
C LYS A 441 8.59 13.96 -2.06
N SER A 442 7.75 14.53 -2.92
CA SER A 442 6.71 15.47 -2.50
C SER A 442 5.53 14.79 -1.79
N ASP A 443 5.46 13.45 -1.86
CA ASP A 443 4.47 12.63 -1.16
C ASP A 443 4.98 12.29 0.24
N GLU A 444 4.41 12.94 1.26
CA GLU A 444 4.63 12.61 2.68
C GLU A 444 4.01 11.23 2.98
N TRP A 445 4.82 10.17 2.89
CA TRP A 445 4.44 8.84 3.35
C TRP A 445 4.74 8.67 4.82
N GLU A 446 3.73 8.22 5.55
CA GLU A 446 3.81 7.92 6.98
C GLU A 446 3.43 6.46 7.20
N TYR A 447 4.20 5.81 8.07
CA TYR A 447 4.03 4.41 8.47
C TYR A 447 2.88 4.19 9.42
#